data_AF-A0A9D3T0J8-F1
#
_entry.id   AF-A0A9D3T0J8-F1
#
_cell.length_a   1.000
_cell.length_b   1.000
_cell.length_c   1.000
_cell.angle_alpha   90.00
_cell.angle_beta   90.00
_cell.angle_gamma   90.00
#
_symmetry.space_group_name_H-M   'P 1'
#
loop_
_entity.id
_entity.type
_entity.pdbx_description
1 polymer ?
#
loop_
_entity_poly.entity_id
_entity_poly.type
_entity_poly.pdbx_seq_one_letter_code
_entity_poly.pdbx_strand_id
1 'polypeptide(L)'
;MPLCKSSSVQLWPILGRLVNVPMKELAVISLYCGPKKPSSAMDFLKDFVSELIQLEQGFDFEGKRLRLKLDTVICDAPARSFVKNTKTHNAYHGCDKCTQPGLYNRRMTFPCTNYINRSDHTFETMADESHHHEGPHPFHGSSIGMVSQFPLDYMHLVCLGVVRRILNIWLKGPLDVRVLATVVDRMSAKLLTMRSYIPVEFARKPRSLRELDRWKATEFRQFLLYTGPVMLGTFLDNNMYQNFMLLFSGIFNLASPSLSCHTKYAQTLLKSFVSHFADIYGKDQIVYNVHGLVHLADEVELHGCLDKFSAFPFEDYLQKIKKLVRKPEFPLAQIIRRLSEIRSIDTPLSGSLLKKPHFVGPVVSGLSVHGEYGEMTCDQWTIKVSTGNNVFLIGDETCCINNILECSDGVYVVYKEYSEKSSFFTYPFNSNSLNIHSITQTSNTLKCAKVSELRQKFVVLPHRDSFVAIPLLHTF
;
A
#
# COMPACT_ATOMS: atom_id res chain seq x y z
N MET A 1 -13.79 5.01 -14.12
CA MET A 1 -14.58 4.15 -13.22
C MET A 1 -16.02 3.98 -13.73
N PRO A 2 -16.51 2.76 -14.00
CA PRO A 2 -17.92 2.54 -14.39
C PRO A 2 -18.88 2.92 -13.25
N LEU A 3 -19.93 3.69 -13.54
CA LEU A 3 -20.90 4.14 -12.54
C LEU A 3 -21.97 3.09 -12.25
N CYS A 4 -22.54 2.49 -13.31
CA CYS A 4 -23.58 1.46 -13.21
C CYS A 4 -23.12 0.18 -13.92
N LYS A 5 -23.62 -0.99 -13.50
CA LYS A 5 -23.33 -2.26 -14.18
C LYS A 5 -24.05 -2.39 -15.54
N SER A 6 -25.19 -1.70 -15.69
CA SER A 6 -26.09 -1.77 -16.85
C SER A 6 -25.87 -0.65 -17.87
N SER A 7 -24.87 0.23 -17.68
CA SER A 7 -24.61 1.37 -18.56
C SER A 7 -23.12 1.49 -18.86
N SER A 8 -22.78 1.97 -20.06
CA SER A 8 -21.41 2.28 -20.44
C SER A 8 -20.88 3.57 -19.81
N VAL A 9 -21.71 4.32 -19.08
CA VAL A 9 -21.33 5.58 -18.45
C VAL A 9 -20.22 5.38 -17.41
N GLN A 10 -19.16 6.17 -17.57
CA GLN A 10 -17.93 6.14 -16.79
C GLN A 10 -17.64 7.52 -16.23
N LEU A 11 -17.14 7.55 -15.00
CA LEU A 11 -16.59 8.73 -14.36
C LEU A 11 -15.05 8.71 -14.46
N TRP A 12 -14.47 9.84 -14.87
CA TRP A 12 -13.03 10.10 -14.89
C TRP A 12 -12.76 11.37 -14.07
N PRO A 13 -12.52 11.22 -12.76
CA PRO A 13 -12.21 12.34 -11.87
C PRO A 13 -10.72 12.70 -11.93
N ILE A 14 -10.43 13.97 -11.73
CA ILE A 14 -9.12 14.46 -11.28
C ILE A 14 -9.24 14.68 -9.78
N LEU A 15 -8.47 13.91 -9.00
CA LEU A 15 -8.45 13.97 -7.55
C LEU A 15 -7.12 14.55 -7.08
N GLY A 16 -7.16 15.41 -6.08
CA GLY A 16 -5.99 16.03 -5.48
C GLY A 16 -5.92 15.77 -3.99
N ARG A 17 -4.69 15.72 -3.46
CA ARG A 17 -4.42 15.77 -2.02
C ARG A 17 -3.26 16.72 -1.82
N LEU A 18 -3.42 17.67 -0.90
CA LEU A 18 -2.30 18.53 -0.52
C LEU A 18 -1.31 17.71 0.32
N VAL A 19 -0.04 17.84 -0.04
CA VAL A 19 1.08 17.25 0.72
C VAL A 19 1.72 18.35 1.57
N ASN A 20 2.41 17.96 2.64
CA ASN A 20 3.11 18.87 3.56
C ASN A 20 2.22 19.87 4.33
N VAL A 21 0.93 19.55 4.45
CA VAL A 21 -0.02 20.28 5.31
C VAL A 21 -0.74 19.29 6.24
N PRO A 22 -1.23 19.72 7.42
CA PRO A 22 -1.97 18.84 8.33
C PRO A 22 -3.24 18.23 7.73
N MET A 23 -3.86 18.94 6.78
CA MET A 23 -5.06 18.47 6.08
C MET A 23 -4.72 17.31 5.14
N LYS A 24 -5.18 16.10 5.50
CA LYS A 24 -4.95 14.87 4.71
C LYS A 24 -6.11 14.52 3.76
N GLU A 25 -7.13 15.37 3.67
CA GLU A 25 -8.33 15.07 2.89
C GLU A 25 -8.09 15.13 1.37
N LEU A 26 -8.81 14.26 0.66
CA LEU A 26 -8.84 14.24 -0.79
C LEU A 26 -9.91 15.21 -1.30
N ALA A 27 -9.54 15.99 -2.31
CA ALA A 27 -10.43 16.91 -3.00
C ALA A 27 -10.73 16.42 -4.42
N VAL A 28 -11.97 16.62 -4.86
CA VAL A 28 -12.31 16.55 -6.29
C VAL A 28 -11.92 17.86 -6.94
N ILE A 29 -11.01 17.81 -7.90
CA ILE A 29 -10.59 18.96 -8.72
C ILE A 29 -11.50 19.08 -9.94
N SER A 30 -11.69 17.99 -10.68
CA SER A 30 -12.53 17.95 -11.88
C SER A 30 -13.23 16.60 -12.04
N LEU A 31 -14.34 16.58 -12.76
CA LEU A 31 -15.14 15.39 -13.06
C LEU A 31 -15.55 15.35 -14.52
N TYR A 32 -15.03 14.39 -15.26
CA TYR A 32 -15.59 14.00 -16.55
C TYR A 32 -16.57 12.83 -16.38
N CYS A 33 -17.73 12.91 -17.01
CA CYS A 33 -18.69 11.82 -17.08
C CYS A 33 -19.15 11.63 -18.52
N GLY A 34 -18.98 10.42 -19.06
CA GLY A 34 -19.34 10.11 -20.43
C GLY A 34 -19.46 8.61 -20.69
N PRO A 35 -20.00 8.20 -21.85
CA PRO A 35 -20.16 6.80 -22.21
C PRO A 35 -18.83 6.09 -22.51
N LYS A 36 -17.73 6.84 -22.67
CA LYS A 36 -16.39 6.36 -22.98
C LYS A 36 -15.36 7.15 -22.17
N LYS A 37 -14.13 6.66 -22.13
CA LYS A 37 -12.99 7.46 -21.66
C LYS A 37 -12.85 8.73 -22.51
N PRO A 38 -12.32 9.85 -21.96
CA PRO A 38 -11.95 11.01 -22.76
C PRO A 38 -11.06 10.58 -23.94
N SER A 39 -11.34 11.13 -25.13
CA SER A 39 -10.59 10.79 -26.36
C SER A 39 -9.20 11.40 -26.38
N SER A 40 -9.04 12.55 -25.73
CA SER A 40 -7.84 13.37 -25.74
C SER A 40 -7.44 13.70 -24.30
N ALA A 41 -6.21 13.34 -23.92
CA ALA A 41 -5.67 13.71 -22.62
C ALA A 41 -5.42 15.22 -22.54
N MET A 42 -5.08 15.85 -23.68
CA MET A 42 -4.90 17.29 -23.80
C MET A 42 -6.18 18.01 -23.42
N ASP A 43 -7.31 17.66 -24.05
CA ASP A 43 -8.59 18.32 -23.78
C ASP A 43 -9.10 18.03 -22.38
N PHE A 44 -8.90 16.79 -21.90
CA PHE A 44 -9.33 16.39 -20.56
C PHE A 44 -8.60 17.14 -19.44
N LEU A 45 -7.31 17.45 -19.62
CA LEU A 45 -6.47 18.10 -18.61
C LEU A 45 -6.26 19.60 -18.85
N LYS A 46 -6.74 20.16 -19.96
CA LYS A 46 -6.47 21.54 -20.39
C LYS A 46 -6.71 22.58 -19.30
N ASP A 47 -7.91 22.59 -18.72
CA ASP A 47 -8.28 23.60 -17.71
C ASP A 47 -7.45 23.43 -16.44
N PHE A 48 -7.24 22.19 -16.01
CA PHE A 48 -6.39 21.86 -14.85
C PHE A 48 -4.95 22.32 -15.03
N VAL A 49 -4.34 22.03 -16.17
CA VAL A 49 -2.94 22.42 -16.45
C VAL A 49 -2.81 23.93 -16.58
N SER A 50 -3.78 24.58 -17.23
CA SER A 50 -3.79 26.04 -17.39
C SER A 50 -3.82 26.76 -16.04
N GLU A 51 -4.67 26.30 -15.12
CA GLU A 51 -4.74 26.84 -13.75
C GLU A 51 -3.47 26.49 -12.95
N LEU A 52 -2.96 25.27 -13.07
CA LEU A 52 -1.72 24.84 -12.41
C LEU A 52 -0.54 25.76 -12.76
N ILE A 53 -0.34 26.07 -14.04
CA ILE A 53 0.74 26.96 -14.50
C ILE A 53 0.63 28.35 -13.86
N GLN A 54 -0.58 28.87 -13.70
CA GLN A 54 -0.80 30.16 -13.02
C GLN A 54 -0.47 30.05 -11.52
N LEU A 55 -0.94 28.99 -10.85
CA LEU A 55 -0.70 28.79 -9.42
C LEU A 55 0.78 28.51 -9.09
N GLU A 56 1.56 27.98 -10.05
CA GLU A 56 3.02 27.82 -9.94
C GLU A 56 3.77 29.17 -9.89
N GLN A 57 3.24 30.19 -10.56
CA GLN A 57 3.77 31.57 -10.51
C GLN A 57 3.45 32.29 -9.19
N GLY A 58 2.43 31.78 -8.48
CA GLY A 58 2.02 32.18 -7.16
C GLY A 58 0.75 33.02 -7.11
N PHE A 59 0.12 33.02 -5.94
CA PHE A 59 -1.16 33.66 -5.67
C PHE A 59 -1.17 34.25 -4.26
N ASP A 60 -2.02 35.26 -4.04
CA ASP A 60 -2.19 35.88 -2.74
C ASP A 60 -3.29 35.16 -1.94
N PHE A 61 -2.96 34.79 -0.70
CA PHE A 61 -3.89 34.20 0.24
C PHE A 61 -3.65 34.80 1.62
N GLU A 62 -4.66 35.49 2.18
CA GLU A 62 -4.58 36.17 3.48
C GLU A 62 -3.34 37.09 3.63
N GLY A 63 -3.02 37.84 2.57
CA GLY A 63 -1.87 38.76 2.55
C GLY A 63 -0.50 38.06 2.46
N LYS A 64 -0.46 36.75 2.27
CA LYS A 64 0.77 35.99 2.00
C LYS A 64 0.79 35.53 0.55
N ARG A 65 1.94 35.71 -0.11
CA ARG A 65 2.17 35.16 -1.44
C ARG A 65 2.58 33.69 -1.34
N LEU A 66 1.71 32.82 -1.81
CA LEU A 66 1.90 31.37 -1.84
C LEU A 66 2.18 30.90 -3.27
N ARG A 67 2.69 29.67 -3.41
CA ARG A 67 2.87 28.97 -4.69
C ARG A 67 2.39 27.55 -4.53
N LEU A 68 1.66 27.05 -5.53
CA LEU A 68 1.27 25.65 -5.61
C LEU A 68 2.12 25.00 -6.69
N LYS A 69 2.78 23.89 -6.35
CA LYS A 69 3.50 23.05 -7.30
C LYS A 69 2.89 21.66 -7.27
N LEU A 70 2.76 21.03 -8.43
CA LEU A 70 2.37 19.63 -8.45
C LEU A 70 3.53 18.78 -7.93
N ASP A 71 3.26 17.92 -6.97
CA ASP A 71 4.25 17.01 -6.38
C ASP A 71 4.42 15.75 -7.24
N THR A 72 3.31 15.03 -7.47
CA THR A 72 3.31 13.76 -8.23
C THR A 72 1.96 13.53 -8.93
N VAL A 73 1.99 12.79 -10.05
CA VAL A 73 0.80 12.32 -10.77
C VAL A 73 0.65 10.80 -10.58
N ILE A 74 -0.25 10.40 -9.69
CA ILE A 74 -0.51 8.99 -9.38
C ILE A 74 -1.52 8.41 -10.37
N CYS A 75 -1.10 7.37 -11.09
CA CYS A 75 -1.91 6.72 -12.10
C CYS A 75 -1.55 5.23 -12.25
N ASP A 76 -2.56 4.41 -12.59
CA ASP A 76 -2.31 3.06 -13.10
C ASP A 76 -1.63 3.11 -14.47
N ALA A 77 -1.09 1.98 -14.95
CA ALA A 77 -0.29 1.99 -16.18
C ALA A 77 -1.09 2.46 -17.43
N PRO A 78 -2.37 2.06 -17.64
CA PRO A 78 -3.18 2.62 -18.72
C PRO A 78 -3.41 4.13 -18.61
N ALA A 79 -3.84 4.65 -17.46
CA ALA A 79 -4.08 6.08 -17.28
C ALA A 79 -2.77 6.87 -17.45
N ARG A 80 -1.64 6.31 -17.01
CA ARG A 80 -0.31 6.90 -17.21
C ARG A 80 0.02 7.09 -18.68
N SER A 81 -0.08 6.02 -19.47
CA SER A 81 0.20 6.10 -20.91
C SER A 81 -0.70 7.11 -21.62
N PHE A 82 -1.96 7.21 -21.21
CA PHE A 82 -2.90 8.20 -21.74
C PHE A 82 -2.48 9.63 -21.39
N VAL A 83 -2.16 9.90 -20.12
CA VAL A 83 -1.76 11.24 -19.64
C VAL A 83 -0.40 11.65 -20.19
N LYS A 84 0.55 10.73 -20.33
CA LYS A 84 1.90 11.01 -20.85
C LYS A 84 1.98 11.04 -22.38
N ASN A 85 0.91 10.69 -23.08
CA ASN A 85 0.90 10.44 -24.53
C ASN A 85 2.00 9.44 -24.97
N THR A 86 2.14 8.33 -24.24
CA THR A 86 3.16 7.29 -24.50
C THR A 86 2.53 5.95 -24.87
N LYS A 87 3.33 5.05 -25.44
CA LYS A 87 2.89 3.68 -25.70
C LYS A 87 2.47 2.99 -24.40
N THR A 88 1.45 2.15 -24.51
CA THR A 88 0.94 1.40 -23.36
C THR A 88 1.97 0.40 -22.83
N HIS A 89 1.80 -0.02 -21.58
CA HIS A 89 2.66 -0.98 -20.87
C HIS A 89 2.87 -2.34 -21.57
N ASN A 90 2.04 -2.71 -22.55
CA ASN A 90 2.15 -3.94 -23.33
C ASN A 90 2.81 -3.73 -24.70
N ALA A 91 3.31 -2.52 -25.00
CA ALA A 91 4.07 -2.25 -26.22
C ALA A 91 5.53 -2.67 -26.08
N TYR A 92 6.23 -2.79 -27.21
CA TYR A 92 7.67 -3.04 -27.26
C TYR A 92 8.43 -1.96 -26.47
N HIS A 93 8.11 -0.68 -26.64
CA HIS A 93 8.69 0.40 -25.83
C HIS A 93 7.71 0.82 -24.72
N GLY A 94 7.20 -0.17 -23.97
CA GLY A 94 6.13 0.03 -22.99
C GLY A 94 6.59 0.35 -21.56
N CYS A 95 7.85 0.11 -21.21
CA CYS A 95 8.36 0.46 -19.88
C CYS A 95 8.46 1.98 -19.76
N ASP A 96 7.92 2.54 -18.68
CA ASP A 96 7.87 3.99 -18.45
C ASP A 96 9.20 4.54 -17.88
N LYS A 97 10.03 3.65 -17.31
CA LYS A 97 11.21 4.03 -16.52
C LYS A 97 12.55 3.67 -17.16
N CYS A 98 12.61 2.69 -18.08
CA CYS A 98 13.86 2.37 -18.80
C CYS A 98 13.65 1.99 -20.27
N THR A 99 14.69 2.18 -21.08
CA THR A 99 14.68 2.04 -22.55
C THR A 99 14.66 0.60 -23.05
N GLN A 100 14.39 -0.37 -22.18
CA GLN A 100 14.39 -1.76 -22.58
C GLN A 100 13.28 -2.05 -23.61
N PRO A 101 13.63 -2.58 -24.80
CA PRO A 101 12.64 -3.10 -25.72
C PRO A 101 12.04 -4.38 -25.15
N GLY A 102 10.72 -4.48 -25.22
CA GLY A 102 9.96 -5.64 -24.85
C GLY A 102 10.17 -6.78 -25.86
N LEU A 103 9.98 -8.00 -25.39
CA LEU A 103 10.00 -9.19 -26.23
C LEU A 103 8.59 -9.79 -26.22
N TYR A 104 8.05 -10.06 -27.41
CA TYR A 104 6.75 -10.72 -27.52
C TYR A 104 6.94 -12.24 -27.56
N ASN A 105 6.47 -12.93 -26.53
CA ASN A 105 6.35 -14.39 -26.52
C ASN A 105 5.05 -14.78 -25.84
N ARG A 106 3.98 -14.97 -26.63
CA ARG A 106 2.57 -15.12 -26.19
C ARG A 106 1.98 -13.93 -25.41
N ARG A 107 2.85 -13.12 -24.80
CA ARG A 107 2.59 -11.87 -24.08
C ARG A 107 3.84 -10.99 -24.16
N MET A 108 3.68 -9.69 -23.93
CA MET A 108 4.81 -8.76 -23.87
C MET A 108 5.59 -8.94 -22.57
N THR A 109 6.91 -9.09 -22.67
CA THR A 109 7.82 -9.26 -21.53
C THR A 109 9.02 -8.34 -21.57
N PHE A 110 9.61 -8.14 -20.40
CA PHE A 110 10.75 -7.27 -20.17
C PHE A 110 11.79 -8.03 -19.32
N PRO A 111 12.46 -9.05 -19.87
CA PRO A 111 13.23 -10.02 -19.09
C PRO A 111 14.55 -9.49 -18.49
N CYS A 112 15.07 -8.38 -18.99
CA CYS A 112 16.31 -7.82 -18.47
C CYS A 112 16.05 -6.83 -17.32
N THR A 113 17.06 -6.63 -16.48
CA THR A 113 16.99 -5.78 -15.28
C THR A 113 17.92 -4.58 -15.32
N ASN A 114 18.83 -4.54 -16.31
CA ASN A 114 19.85 -3.51 -16.47
C ASN A 114 19.71 -2.87 -17.84
N TYR A 115 18.98 -1.76 -17.90
CA TYR A 115 18.85 -0.90 -19.07
C TYR A 115 18.99 0.56 -18.64
N ILE A 116 19.21 1.43 -19.62
CA ILE A 116 19.33 2.86 -19.38
C ILE A 116 17.97 3.37 -18.89
N ASN A 117 17.97 4.01 -17.72
CA ASN A 117 16.79 4.67 -17.18
C ASN A 117 16.47 5.91 -18.01
N ARG A 118 15.18 6.18 -18.22
CA ARG A 118 14.72 7.46 -18.76
C ARG A 118 14.87 8.53 -17.69
N SER A 119 15.18 9.74 -18.13
CA SER A 119 15.11 10.96 -17.34
C SER A 119 14.07 11.90 -17.93
N ASP A 120 13.69 12.93 -17.17
CA ASP A 120 12.80 13.98 -17.66
C ASP A 120 13.36 14.63 -18.94
N HIS A 121 14.68 14.85 -18.99
CA HIS A 121 15.35 15.39 -20.17
C HIS A 121 15.20 14.47 -21.39
N THR A 122 15.49 13.17 -21.25
CA THR A 122 15.35 12.22 -22.39
C THR A 122 13.92 12.03 -22.84
N PHE A 123 12.95 12.25 -21.95
CA PHE A 123 11.54 12.21 -22.28
C PHE A 123 11.12 13.45 -23.07
N GLU A 124 11.53 14.64 -22.61
CA GLU A 124 11.21 15.92 -23.26
C GLU A 124 11.82 16.01 -24.65
N THR A 125 13.07 15.54 -24.82
CA THR A 125 13.75 15.51 -26.13
C THR A 125 13.31 14.34 -27.01
N MET A 126 12.37 13.50 -26.54
CA MET A 126 11.88 12.30 -27.24
C MET A 126 13.00 11.37 -27.72
N ALA A 127 14.05 11.18 -26.91
CA ALA A 127 15.24 10.39 -27.28
C ALA A 127 14.92 8.91 -27.63
N ASP A 128 13.77 8.40 -27.17
CA ASP A 128 13.20 7.11 -27.58
C ASP A 128 11.85 7.34 -28.28
N GLU A 129 11.87 7.77 -29.54
CA GLU A 129 10.66 8.09 -30.33
C GLU A 129 9.61 6.96 -30.31
N SER A 130 10.06 5.70 -30.26
CA SER A 130 9.18 4.53 -30.22
C SER A 130 8.35 4.42 -28.94
N HIS A 131 8.75 5.11 -27.87
CA HIS A 131 8.00 5.22 -26.62
C HIS A 131 6.84 6.20 -26.69
N HIS A 132 6.83 7.13 -27.64
CA HIS A 132 5.83 8.20 -27.70
C HIS A 132 4.72 7.92 -28.73
N HIS A 133 3.54 8.49 -28.49
CA HIS A 133 2.56 8.71 -29.55
C HIS A 133 2.83 10.05 -30.23
N GLU A 134 2.23 10.26 -31.40
CA GLU A 134 2.31 11.55 -32.09
C GLU A 134 1.66 12.65 -31.24
N GLY A 135 2.29 13.84 -31.24
CA GLY A 135 1.80 15.03 -30.54
C GLY A 135 2.31 15.21 -29.11
N PRO A 136 2.09 16.40 -28.51
CA PRO A 136 2.57 16.74 -27.18
C PRO A 136 1.76 16.06 -26.07
N HIS A 137 2.32 16.03 -24.86
CA HIS A 137 1.57 15.67 -23.66
C HIS A 137 0.89 16.91 -23.04
N PRO A 138 -0.13 16.73 -22.17
CA PRO A 138 -0.95 17.83 -21.63
C PRO A 138 -0.22 18.81 -20.74
N PHE A 139 0.85 18.37 -20.07
CA PHE A 139 1.64 19.17 -19.14
C PHE A 139 2.66 20.12 -19.79
N HIS A 140 2.60 20.34 -21.11
CA HIS A 140 3.51 21.25 -21.79
C HIS A 140 3.44 22.67 -21.20
N GLY A 141 4.60 23.27 -20.90
CA GLY A 141 4.70 24.60 -20.28
C GLY A 141 4.56 24.63 -18.74
N SER A 142 4.26 23.50 -18.10
CA SER A 142 4.33 23.36 -16.64
C SER A 142 5.71 22.92 -16.16
N SER A 143 5.97 23.01 -14.84
CA SER A 143 7.25 22.59 -14.25
C SER A 143 7.43 21.07 -14.06
N ILE A 144 6.54 20.26 -14.64
CA ILE A 144 6.44 18.82 -14.37
C ILE A 144 7.51 17.99 -15.06
N GLY A 145 8.15 17.12 -14.28
CA GLY A 145 8.98 16.01 -14.75
C GLY A 145 8.14 14.82 -15.20
N MET A 146 8.12 14.53 -16.50
CA MET A 146 7.30 13.45 -17.07
C MET A 146 7.78 12.04 -16.71
N VAL A 147 8.99 11.87 -16.19
CA VAL A 147 9.50 10.60 -15.65
C VAL A 147 9.55 10.64 -14.14
N SER A 148 10.16 11.68 -13.56
CA SER A 148 10.41 11.79 -12.13
C SER A 148 9.13 11.99 -11.32
N GLN A 149 8.11 12.70 -11.84
CA GLN A 149 6.87 12.97 -11.10
C GLN A 149 5.71 12.02 -11.45
N PHE A 150 5.99 10.94 -12.20
CA PHE A 150 5.02 9.91 -12.56
C PHE A 150 5.40 8.55 -11.95
N PRO A 151 5.13 8.32 -10.66
CA PRO A 151 5.65 7.14 -10.00
C PRO A 151 4.95 5.85 -10.36
N LEU A 152 5.67 4.72 -10.25
CA LEU A 152 5.05 3.39 -10.36
C LEU A 152 4.21 3.08 -9.11
N ASP A 153 2.89 3.25 -9.20
CA ASP A 153 1.97 2.97 -8.09
C ASP A 153 2.11 1.54 -7.52
N TYR A 154 2.44 1.48 -6.23
CA TYR A 154 2.61 0.26 -5.44
C TYR A 154 1.36 -0.65 -5.44
N MET A 155 0.16 -0.07 -5.39
CA MET A 155 -1.08 -0.83 -5.28
C MET A 155 -1.34 -1.64 -6.56
N HIS A 156 -1.22 -1.01 -7.73
CA HIS A 156 -1.41 -1.65 -9.03
C HIS A 156 -0.22 -2.51 -9.45
N LEU A 157 1.00 -2.01 -9.27
CA LEU A 157 2.21 -2.71 -9.71
C LEU A 157 2.46 -3.97 -8.88
N VAL A 158 2.52 -3.83 -7.56
CA VAL A 158 2.96 -4.91 -6.66
C VAL A 158 1.78 -5.75 -6.20
N CYS A 159 0.77 -5.14 -5.58
CA CYS A 159 -0.31 -5.90 -4.95
C CYS A 159 -1.21 -6.57 -6.00
N LEU A 160 -1.79 -5.79 -6.92
CA LEU A 160 -2.67 -6.30 -7.97
C LEU A 160 -1.91 -6.90 -9.16
N GLY A 161 -0.64 -6.52 -9.35
CA GLY A 161 0.21 -6.98 -10.44
C GLY A 161 1.03 -8.20 -10.05
N VAL A 162 2.10 -8.01 -9.28
CA VAL A 162 3.07 -9.07 -8.96
C VAL A 162 2.50 -10.14 -8.03
N VAL A 163 1.96 -9.77 -6.86
CA VAL A 163 1.49 -10.73 -5.85
C VAL A 163 0.34 -11.57 -6.39
N ARG A 164 -0.64 -10.91 -7.03
CA ARG A 164 -1.74 -11.60 -7.72
C ARG A 164 -1.24 -12.55 -8.80
N ARG A 165 -0.20 -12.19 -9.55
CA ARG A 165 0.38 -13.03 -10.61
C ARG A 165 1.05 -14.26 -10.02
N ILE A 166 1.90 -14.10 -9.01
CA ILE A 166 2.55 -15.22 -8.29
C ILE A 166 1.50 -16.23 -7.82
N LEU A 167 0.45 -15.76 -7.14
CA LEU A 167 -0.62 -16.62 -6.66
C LEU A 167 -1.37 -17.32 -7.81
N ASN A 168 -1.63 -16.65 -8.92
CA ASN A 168 -2.25 -17.30 -10.08
C ASN A 168 -1.34 -18.34 -10.75
N ILE A 169 -0.02 -18.13 -10.77
CA ILE A 169 0.94 -19.13 -11.26
C ILE A 169 0.87 -20.37 -10.36
N TRP A 170 0.91 -20.21 -9.04
CA TRP A 170 0.84 -21.33 -8.11
C TRP A 170 -0.50 -22.08 -8.16
N LEU A 171 -1.63 -21.40 -8.44
CA LEU A 171 -2.95 -22.03 -8.45
C LEU A 171 -3.39 -22.58 -9.82
N LYS A 172 -3.01 -21.90 -10.91
CA LYS A 172 -3.55 -22.11 -12.26
C LYS A 172 -2.47 -22.20 -13.34
N GLY A 173 -1.19 -22.07 -12.97
CA GLY A 173 -0.06 -22.00 -13.89
C GLY A 173 0.49 -23.36 -14.36
N PRO A 174 1.72 -23.34 -14.93
CA PRO A 174 2.45 -24.53 -15.38
C PRO A 174 2.65 -25.58 -14.28
N LEU A 175 2.67 -26.87 -14.65
CA LEU A 175 2.66 -28.01 -13.72
C LEU A 175 3.88 -28.09 -12.80
N ASP A 176 5.02 -27.66 -13.28
CA ASP A 176 6.33 -27.62 -12.60
C ASP A 176 6.35 -26.66 -11.39
N VAL A 177 5.51 -25.63 -11.40
CA VAL A 177 5.41 -24.63 -10.31
C VAL A 177 4.01 -24.58 -9.67
N ARG A 178 3.07 -25.39 -10.17
CA ARG A 178 1.68 -25.40 -9.69
C ARG A 178 1.56 -26.23 -8.42
N VAL A 179 0.98 -25.61 -7.40
CA VAL A 179 0.72 -26.23 -6.11
C VAL A 179 -0.49 -27.16 -6.22
N LEU A 180 -0.38 -28.36 -5.63
CA LEU A 180 -1.46 -29.35 -5.61
C LEU A 180 -2.72 -28.80 -4.92
N ALA A 181 -3.90 -29.15 -5.43
CA ALA A 181 -5.18 -28.68 -4.91
C ALA A 181 -5.35 -28.95 -3.40
N THR A 182 -4.91 -30.11 -2.92
CA THR A 182 -4.93 -30.47 -1.49
C THR A 182 -4.04 -29.55 -0.66
N VAL A 183 -2.87 -29.16 -1.18
CA VAL A 183 -1.97 -28.20 -0.52
C VAL A 183 -2.60 -26.81 -0.51
N VAL A 184 -3.26 -26.38 -1.59
CA VAL A 184 -4.04 -25.13 -1.65
C VAL A 184 -5.14 -25.08 -0.60
N ASP A 185 -5.81 -26.21 -0.34
CA ASP A 185 -6.84 -26.29 0.71
C ASP A 185 -6.23 -26.15 2.11
N ARG A 186 -5.07 -26.77 2.37
CA ARG A 186 -4.33 -26.56 3.64
C ARG A 186 -3.83 -25.14 3.81
N MET A 187 -3.31 -24.52 2.74
CA MET A 187 -2.92 -23.10 2.74
C MET A 187 -4.12 -22.21 3.06
N SER A 188 -5.27 -22.49 2.43
CA SER A 188 -6.52 -21.77 2.71
C SER A 188 -6.96 -21.94 4.16
N ALA A 189 -6.94 -23.16 4.69
CA ALA A 189 -7.25 -23.41 6.09
C ALA A 189 -6.31 -22.63 7.02
N LYS A 190 -4.99 -22.63 6.76
CA LYS A 190 -4.01 -21.86 7.54
C LYS A 190 -4.31 -20.36 7.51
N LEU A 191 -4.62 -19.77 6.36
CA LEU A 191 -5.05 -18.36 6.27
C LEU A 191 -6.28 -18.09 7.14
N LEU A 192 -7.27 -18.98 7.12
CA LEU A 192 -8.48 -18.83 7.93
C LEU A 192 -8.19 -18.89 9.44
N THR A 193 -7.22 -19.70 9.88
CA THR A 193 -6.81 -19.72 11.30
C THR A 193 -6.15 -18.41 11.76
N MET A 194 -5.53 -17.66 10.85
CA MET A 194 -4.89 -16.38 11.17
C MET A 194 -5.89 -15.21 11.32
N ARG A 195 -7.18 -15.40 11.01
CA ARG A 195 -8.16 -14.30 10.95
C ARG A 195 -8.33 -13.54 12.27
N SER A 196 -8.32 -14.24 13.41
CA SER A 196 -8.45 -13.65 14.75
C SER A 196 -7.22 -12.85 15.18
N TYR A 197 -6.07 -13.06 14.53
CA TYR A 197 -4.80 -12.44 14.86
C TYR A 197 -4.53 -11.14 14.09
N ILE A 198 -5.33 -10.85 13.07
CA ILE A 198 -5.17 -9.64 12.27
C ILE A 198 -5.76 -8.45 13.04
N PRO A 199 -5.04 -7.33 13.15
CA PRO A 199 -5.56 -6.11 13.77
C PRO A 199 -6.79 -5.51 13.07
N VAL A 200 -7.49 -4.60 13.75
CA VAL A 200 -8.67 -3.91 13.20
C VAL A 200 -8.33 -2.86 12.15
N GLU A 201 -7.07 -2.41 12.09
CA GLU A 201 -6.56 -1.48 11.07
C GLU A 201 -6.63 -2.08 9.66
N PHE A 202 -6.66 -3.41 9.54
CA PHE A 202 -6.90 -4.06 8.26
C PHE A 202 -8.38 -4.08 7.91
N ALA A 203 -8.73 -3.42 6.81
CA ALA A 203 -10.09 -3.39 6.27
C ALA A 203 -10.67 -4.79 5.93
N ARG A 204 -9.83 -5.81 5.76
CA ARG A 204 -10.25 -7.21 5.54
C ARG A 204 -9.37 -8.19 6.30
N LYS A 205 -9.99 -9.30 6.68
CA LYS A 205 -9.32 -10.47 7.25
C LYS A 205 -8.94 -11.47 6.14
N PRO A 206 -7.94 -12.34 6.37
CA PRO A 206 -7.52 -13.37 5.44
C PRO A 206 -8.69 -14.21 4.95
N ARG A 207 -8.70 -14.49 3.66
CA ARG A 207 -9.71 -15.35 3.00
C ARG A 207 -9.03 -16.56 2.38
N SER A 208 -9.84 -17.53 1.96
CA SER A 208 -9.35 -18.70 1.24
C SER A 208 -8.72 -18.29 -0.10
N LEU A 209 -7.69 -19.04 -0.52
CA LEU A 209 -7.12 -18.92 -1.86
C LEU A 209 -8.10 -19.36 -2.95
N ARG A 210 -9.17 -20.11 -2.61
CA ARG A 210 -10.27 -20.44 -3.52
C ARG A 210 -11.06 -19.20 -3.96
N GLU A 211 -10.97 -18.11 -3.19
CA GLU A 211 -11.61 -16.83 -3.50
C GLU A 211 -10.65 -15.80 -4.11
N LEU A 212 -9.47 -16.22 -4.60
CA LEU A 212 -8.42 -15.33 -5.08
C LEU A 212 -8.92 -14.30 -6.11
N ASP A 213 -9.82 -14.70 -7.02
CA ASP A 213 -10.38 -13.83 -8.06
C ASP A 213 -11.23 -12.68 -7.48
N ARG A 214 -11.64 -12.78 -6.21
CA ARG A 214 -12.41 -11.76 -5.46
C ARG A 214 -11.54 -10.96 -4.49
N TRP A 215 -10.26 -11.24 -4.36
CA TRP A 215 -9.35 -10.48 -3.50
C TRP A 215 -9.15 -9.08 -4.07
N LYS A 216 -9.11 -8.06 -3.20
CA LYS A 216 -8.67 -6.71 -3.60
C LYS A 216 -7.24 -6.44 -3.15
N ALA A 217 -6.70 -5.31 -3.60
CA ALA A 217 -5.32 -4.90 -3.33
C ALA A 217 -4.91 -4.97 -1.85
N THR A 218 -5.80 -4.60 -0.92
CA THR A 218 -5.54 -4.65 0.52
C THR A 218 -5.28 -6.07 1.04
N GLU A 219 -5.86 -7.09 0.42
CA GLU A 219 -5.66 -8.49 0.80
C GLU A 219 -4.37 -9.04 0.21
N PHE A 220 -4.02 -8.67 -1.03
CA PHE A 220 -2.72 -8.99 -1.60
C PHE A 220 -1.58 -8.32 -0.82
N ARG A 221 -1.79 -7.08 -0.36
CA ARG A 221 -0.86 -6.38 0.53
C ARG A 221 -0.69 -7.10 1.87
N GLN A 222 -1.80 -7.46 2.52
CA GLN A 222 -1.79 -8.23 3.77
C GLN A 222 -1.07 -9.57 3.59
N PHE A 223 -1.33 -10.25 2.47
CA PHE A 223 -0.67 -11.50 2.14
C PHE A 223 0.84 -11.32 1.98
N LEU A 224 1.27 -10.32 1.19
CA LEU A 224 2.68 -10.05 0.95
C LEU A 224 3.44 -9.70 2.23
N LEU A 225 2.91 -8.78 3.03
CA LEU A 225 3.66 -8.17 4.13
C LEU A 225 3.48 -8.87 5.48
N TYR A 226 2.50 -9.78 5.63
CA TYR A 226 2.19 -10.39 6.92
C TYR A 226 1.94 -11.90 6.84
N THR A 227 0.87 -12.36 6.18
CA THR A 227 0.49 -13.78 6.29
C THR A 227 1.35 -14.71 5.44
N GLY A 228 1.70 -14.28 4.23
CA GLY A 228 2.54 -15.02 3.27
C GLY A 228 3.90 -15.44 3.84
N PRO A 229 4.76 -14.52 4.34
CA PRO A 229 6.07 -14.90 4.86
C PRO A 229 5.97 -15.91 6.02
N VAL A 230 4.92 -15.85 6.83
CA VAL A 230 4.74 -16.76 7.98
C VAL A 230 4.29 -18.17 7.57
N MET A 231 3.45 -18.30 6.54
CA MET A 231 2.86 -19.60 6.19
C MET A 231 3.57 -20.33 5.06
N LEU A 232 4.12 -19.60 4.07
CA LEU A 232 4.49 -20.20 2.79
C LEU A 232 5.63 -21.21 2.88
N GLY A 233 6.59 -21.02 3.79
CA GLY A 233 7.71 -21.95 3.98
C GLY A 233 7.30 -23.35 4.43
N THR A 234 6.04 -23.56 4.85
CA THR A 234 5.50 -24.90 5.17
C THR A 234 4.83 -25.59 3.97
N PHE A 235 4.59 -24.87 2.87
CA PHE A 235 3.76 -25.35 1.77
C PHE A 235 4.45 -25.31 0.40
N LEU A 236 5.40 -24.41 0.20
CA LEU A 236 6.12 -24.26 -1.07
C LEU A 236 7.48 -24.96 -1.03
N ASP A 237 8.01 -25.27 -2.20
CA ASP A 237 9.42 -25.61 -2.34
C ASP A 237 10.31 -24.43 -1.91
N ASN A 238 11.55 -24.76 -1.55
CA ASN A 238 12.47 -23.77 -0.98
C ASN A 238 12.80 -22.64 -1.97
N ASN A 239 12.88 -22.91 -3.28
CA ASN A 239 13.21 -21.89 -4.28
C ASN A 239 12.07 -20.89 -4.44
N MET A 240 10.82 -21.36 -4.53
CA MET A 240 9.65 -20.48 -4.59
C MET A 240 9.47 -19.67 -3.31
N TYR A 241 9.70 -20.28 -2.13
CA TYR A 241 9.62 -19.57 -0.86
C TYR A 241 10.72 -18.51 -0.73
N GLN A 242 11.98 -18.84 -1.01
CA GLN A 242 13.09 -17.89 -0.95
C GLN A 242 12.91 -16.74 -1.95
N ASN A 243 12.43 -17.02 -3.16
CA ASN A 243 12.07 -15.98 -4.11
C ASN A 243 10.96 -15.07 -3.55
N PHE A 244 9.90 -15.63 -2.95
CA PHE A 244 8.89 -14.82 -2.27
C PHE A 244 9.47 -13.98 -1.12
N MET A 245 10.43 -14.51 -0.35
CA MET A 245 11.09 -13.77 0.73
C MET A 245 11.92 -12.59 0.21
N LEU A 246 12.54 -12.69 -0.97
CA LEU A 246 13.19 -11.52 -1.61
C LEU A 246 12.18 -10.41 -1.92
N LEU A 247 11.01 -10.76 -2.47
CA LEU A 247 9.94 -9.80 -2.73
C LEU A 247 9.41 -9.18 -1.43
N PHE A 248 9.10 -10.01 -0.45
CA PHE A 248 8.65 -9.57 0.87
C PHE A 248 9.67 -8.58 1.48
N SER A 249 10.94 -8.97 1.58
CA SER A 249 11.96 -8.14 2.20
C SER A 249 12.22 -6.84 1.44
N GLY A 250 12.26 -6.87 0.11
CA GLY A 250 12.42 -5.67 -0.70
C GLY A 250 11.26 -4.69 -0.51
N ILE A 251 10.02 -5.17 -0.61
CA ILE A 251 8.82 -4.33 -0.47
C ILE A 251 8.62 -3.88 0.98
N PHE A 252 8.93 -4.69 1.99
CA PHE A 252 8.81 -4.32 3.39
C PHE A 252 9.74 -3.14 3.73
N ASN A 253 10.99 -3.16 3.25
CA ASN A 253 11.92 -2.03 3.39
C ASN A 253 11.36 -0.75 2.74
N LEU A 254 10.89 -0.85 1.50
CA LEU A 254 10.37 0.29 0.75
C LEU A 254 9.03 0.84 1.28
N ALA A 255 8.20 -0.02 1.90
CA ALA A 255 6.92 0.37 2.47
C ALA A 255 7.04 0.95 3.87
N SER A 256 8.10 0.60 4.62
CA SER A 256 8.30 1.08 5.98
C SER A 256 8.84 2.52 5.99
N PRO A 257 8.16 3.48 6.65
CA PRO A 257 8.67 4.85 6.77
C PRO A 257 10.05 4.96 7.44
N SER A 258 10.37 4.04 8.37
CA SER A 258 11.65 4.04 9.08
C SER A 258 12.78 3.33 8.33
N LEU A 259 12.46 2.47 7.36
CA LEU A 259 13.46 1.69 6.60
C LEU A 259 13.59 2.15 5.14
N SER A 260 12.69 3.02 4.66
CA SER A 260 12.68 3.47 3.27
C SER A 260 13.93 4.26 2.86
N CYS A 261 14.81 4.63 3.80
CA CYS A 261 16.14 5.18 3.50
C CYS A 261 17.13 4.13 2.98
N HIS A 262 16.86 2.83 3.14
CA HIS A 262 17.72 1.74 2.67
C HIS A 262 17.39 1.29 1.23
N THR A 263 17.11 2.26 0.34
CA THR A 263 16.65 2.00 -1.04
C THR A 263 17.61 1.12 -1.84
N LYS A 264 18.92 1.36 -1.73
CA LYS A 264 19.96 0.58 -2.42
C LYS A 264 19.91 -0.91 -2.10
N TYR A 265 19.70 -1.25 -0.82
CA TYR A 265 19.60 -2.66 -0.42
C TYR A 265 18.31 -3.28 -0.93
N ALA A 266 17.19 -2.57 -0.81
CA ALA A 266 15.92 -3.03 -1.39
C ALA A 266 16.00 -3.22 -2.91
N GLN A 267 16.74 -2.37 -3.64
CA GLN A 267 16.99 -2.52 -5.07
C GLN A 267 17.69 -3.85 -5.38
N THR A 268 18.73 -4.20 -4.62
CA THR A 268 19.43 -5.48 -4.76
C THR A 268 18.49 -6.66 -4.53
N LEU A 269 17.64 -6.61 -3.51
CA LEU A 269 16.66 -7.66 -3.21
C LEU A 269 15.64 -7.81 -4.35
N LEU A 270 15.10 -6.70 -4.87
CA LEU A 270 14.10 -6.72 -5.95
C LEU A 270 14.70 -7.15 -7.29
N LYS A 271 15.93 -6.73 -7.63
CA LYS A 271 16.63 -7.24 -8.82
C LYS A 271 16.92 -8.73 -8.71
N SER A 272 17.33 -9.21 -7.52
CA SER A 272 17.53 -10.64 -7.25
C SER A 272 16.21 -11.41 -7.36
N PHE A 273 15.12 -10.85 -6.85
CA PHE A 273 13.78 -11.42 -7.02
C PHE A 273 13.43 -11.60 -8.50
N VAL A 274 13.59 -10.55 -9.32
CA VAL A 274 13.25 -10.59 -10.75
C VAL A 274 14.11 -11.61 -11.50
N SER A 275 15.41 -11.68 -11.18
CA SER A 275 16.32 -12.67 -11.76
C SER A 275 15.88 -14.10 -11.43
N HIS A 276 15.74 -14.44 -10.14
CA HIS A 276 15.32 -15.78 -9.72
C HIS A 276 13.89 -16.11 -10.17
N PHE A 277 13.01 -15.10 -10.28
CA PHE A 277 11.66 -15.29 -10.80
C PHE A 277 11.69 -15.76 -12.26
N ALA A 278 12.62 -15.25 -13.07
CA ALA A 278 12.79 -15.69 -14.45
C ALA A 278 13.26 -17.15 -14.53
N ASP A 279 14.13 -17.57 -13.61
CA ASP A 279 14.65 -18.94 -13.55
C ASP A 279 13.59 -19.93 -13.06
N ILE A 280 12.78 -19.53 -12.07
CA ILE A 280 11.75 -20.40 -11.46
C ILE A 280 10.50 -20.49 -12.33
N TYR A 281 10.00 -19.35 -12.84
CA TYR A 281 8.70 -19.28 -13.51
C TYR A 281 8.79 -19.08 -15.02
N GLY A 282 9.98 -18.80 -15.55
CA GLY A 282 10.23 -18.53 -16.96
C GLY A 282 10.34 -17.04 -17.31
N LYS A 283 11.22 -16.71 -18.27
CA LYS A 283 11.39 -15.35 -18.81
C LYS A 283 10.12 -14.80 -19.45
N ASP A 284 9.25 -15.67 -19.96
CA ASP A 284 7.92 -15.31 -20.47
C ASP A 284 6.96 -14.82 -19.36
N GLN A 285 7.32 -14.97 -18.08
CA GLN A 285 6.54 -14.48 -16.96
C GLN A 285 6.93 -13.07 -16.49
N ILE A 286 8.07 -12.52 -16.95
CA ILE A 286 8.56 -11.17 -16.63
C ILE A 286 7.78 -10.11 -17.43
N VAL A 287 6.50 -9.95 -17.11
CA VAL A 287 5.64 -8.90 -17.69
C VAL A 287 5.95 -7.55 -17.04
N TYR A 288 5.38 -6.47 -17.59
CA TYR A 288 5.56 -5.09 -17.11
C TYR A 288 5.57 -4.95 -15.57
N ASN A 289 4.61 -5.56 -14.88
CA ASN A 289 4.53 -5.45 -13.41
C ASN A 289 5.73 -6.07 -12.68
N VAL A 290 6.24 -7.21 -13.16
CA VAL A 290 7.40 -7.88 -12.56
C VAL A 290 8.67 -7.08 -12.86
N HIS A 291 8.84 -6.63 -14.10
CA HIS A 291 9.95 -5.77 -14.47
C HIS A 291 9.94 -4.45 -13.70
N GLY A 292 8.77 -3.84 -13.49
CA GLY A 292 8.63 -2.56 -12.79
C GLY A 292 9.20 -2.55 -11.36
N LEU A 293 9.36 -3.73 -10.73
CA LEU A 293 9.97 -3.83 -9.40
C LEU A 293 11.40 -3.30 -9.34
N VAL A 294 12.17 -3.41 -10.43
CA VAL A 294 13.58 -2.99 -10.43
C VAL A 294 13.76 -1.47 -10.31
N HIS A 295 12.69 -0.71 -10.56
CA HIS A 295 12.67 0.75 -10.52
C HIS A 295 12.15 1.29 -9.18
N LEU A 296 11.45 0.49 -8.37
CA LEU A 296 10.77 0.97 -7.16
C LEU A 296 11.69 1.60 -6.11
N ALA A 297 12.96 1.18 -6.04
CA ALA A 297 13.91 1.75 -5.11
C ALA A 297 14.21 3.22 -5.45
N ASP A 298 14.40 3.54 -6.74
CA ASP A 298 14.66 4.89 -7.22
C ASP A 298 13.42 5.78 -7.00
N GLU A 299 12.22 5.23 -7.18
CA GLU A 299 10.95 5.92 -6.89
C GLU A 299 10.80 6.28 -5.41
N VAL A 300 11.19 5.38 -4.51
CA VAL A 300 11.14 5.62 -3.06
C VAL A 300 12.21 6.61 -2.61
N GLU A 301 13.36 6.63 -3.27
CA GLU A 301 14.39 7.64 -3.02
C GLU A 301 13.87 9.05 -3.33
N LEU A 302 13.07 9.18 -4.40
CA LEU A 302 12.50 10.46 -4.81
C LEU A 302 11.25 10.88 -4.02
N HIS A 303 10.33 9.94 -3.75
CA HIS A 303 8.99 10.25 -3.21
C HIS A 303 8.77 9.84 -1.75
N GLY A 304 9.77 9.20 -1.13
CA GLY A 304 9.66 8.56 0.18
C GLY A 304 8.95 7.20 0.10
N CYS A 305 8.56 6.64 1.25
CA CYS A 305 8.02 5.26 1.29
C CYS A 305 6.80 5.04 0.38
N LEU A 306 6.60 3.78 -0.04
CA LEU A 306 5.59 3.39 -1.05
C LEU A 306 4.16 3.90 -0.76
N ASP A 307 3.81 4.10 0.50
CA ASP A 307 2.48 4.59 0.89
C ASP A 307 2.24 6.06 0.54
N LYS A 308 3.30 6.88 0.47
CA LYS A 308 3.19 8.32 0.18
C LYS A 308 2.60 8.58 -1.21
N PHE A 309 2.97 7.76 -2.19
CA PHE A 309 2.55 7.90 -3.58
C PHE A 309 1.65 6.75 -4.08
N SER A 310 1.00 6.03 -3.15
CA SER A 310 0.08 4.94 -3.51
C SER A 310 -1.33 5.42 -3.88
N ALA A 311 -2.00 4.66 -4.74
CA ALA A 311 -3.37 4.90 -5.16
C ALA A 311 -4.44 4.45 -4.13
N PHE A 312 -4.05 3.83 -3.00
CA PHE A 312 -5.00 3.32 -2.01
C PHE A 312 -6.02 4.37 -1.51
N PRO A 313 -5.59 5.59 -1.10
CA PRO A 313 -6.52 6.62 -0.63
C PRO A 313 -7.46 7.09 -1.74
N PHE A 314 -6.95 7.21 -2.96
CA PHE A 314 -7.69 7.66 -4.13
C PHE A 314 -8.77 6.65 -4.52
N GLU A 315 -8.45 5.35 -4.56
CA GLU A 315 -9.44 4.29 -4.82
C GLU A 315 -10.53 4.21 -3.75
N ASP A 316 -10.19 4.38 -2.47
CA ASP A 316 -11.20 4.45 -1.40
C ASP A 316 -12.14 5.65 -1.62
N TYR A 317 -11.58 6.81 -1.95
CA TYR A 317 -12.37 8.01 -2.24
C TYR A 317 -13.24 7.87 -3.49
N LEU A 318 -12.75 7.19 -4.55
CA LEU A 318 -13.54 6.85 -5.73
C LEU A 318 -14.78 6.02 -5.37
N GLN A 319 -14.63 5.05 -4.46
CA GLN A 319 -15.78 4.28 -3.97
C GLN A 319 -16.78 5.16 -3.19
N LYS A 320 -16.30 6.16 -2.44
CA LYS A 320 -17.17 7.14 -1.76
C LYS A 320 -17.95 7.97 -2.78
N ILE A 321 -17.27 8.56 -3.78
CA ILE A 321 -17.91 9.31 -4.88
C ILE A 321 -18.98 8.46 -5.57
N LYS A 322 -18.64 7.20 -5.88
CA LYS A 322 -19.57 6.29 -6.55
C LYS A 322 -20.87 6.08 -5.76
N LYS A 323 -20.80 6.04 -4.42
CA LYS A 323 -21.97 5.90 -3.54
C LYS A 323 -22.83 7.17 -3.46
N LEU A 324 -22.31 8.33 -3.87
CA LEU A 324 -23.10 9.57 -3.95
C LEU A 324 -24.10 9.54 -5.11
N VAL A 325 -23.83 8.74 -6.14
CA VAL A 325 -24.74 8.52 -7.27
C VAL A 325 -25.75 7.45 -6.88
N ARG A 326 -27.00 7.84 -6.64
CA ARG A 326 -28.08 6.91 -6.26
C ARG A 326 -28.89 6.41 -7.45
N LYS A 327 -29.02 7.25 -8.48
CA LYS A 327 -29.75 6.95 -9.72
C LYS A 327 -28.88 7.26 -10.95
N PRO A 328 -29.13 6.66 -12.13
CA PRO A 328 -28.30 6.88 -13.31
C PRO A 328 -28.44 8.29 -13.91
N GLU A 329 -29.51 9.04 -13.60
CA GLU A 329 -29.75 10.37 -14.16
C GLU A 329 -28.88 11.44 -13.51
N PHE A 330 -28.29 12.33 -14.32
CA PHE A 330 -27.50 13.48 -13.84
C PHE A 330 -26.42 13.13 -12.79
N PRO A 331 -25.54 12.16 -13.06
CA PRO A 331 -24.56 11.69 -12.09
C PRO A 331 -23.63 12.80 -11.59
N LEU A 332 -23.22 13.72 -12.48
CA LEU A 332 -22.38 14.86 -12.09
C LEU A 332 -23.09 15.79 -11.10
N ALA A 333 -24.35 16.16 -11.38
CA ALA A 333 -25.12 17.04 -10.51
C ALA A 333 -25.37 16.39 -9.14
N GLN A 334 -25.64 15.08 -9.11
CA GLN A 334 -25.76 14.33 -7.84
C GLN A 334 -24.47 14.40 -7.02
N ILE A 335 -23.31 14.13 -7.65
CA ILE A 335 -22.02 14.16 -6.96
C ILE A 335 -21.73 15.57 -6.42
N ILE A 336 -21.84 16.60 -7.26
CA ILE A 336 -21.48 17.98 -6.89
C ILE A 336 -22.34 18.48 -5.73
N ARG A 337 -23.67 18.27 -5.79
CA ARG A 337 -24.58 18.69 -4.71
C ARG A 337 -24.25 18.00 -3.39
N ARG A 338 -24.00 16.69 -3.41
CA ARG A 338 -23.67 15.94 -2.19
C ARG A 338 -22.31 16.33 -1.62
N LEU A 339 -21.32 16.58 -2.47
CA LEU A 339 -20.02 17.09 -2.00
C LEU A 339 -20.15 18.49 -1.39
N SER A 340 -21.02 19.35 -1.93
CA SER A 340 -21.30 20.67 -1.35
C SER A 340 -21.94 20.55 0.04
N GLU A 341 -22.92 19.65 0.20
CA GLU A 341 -23.58 19.39 1.49
C GLU A 341 -22.59 18.88 2.55
N ILE A 342 -21.72 17.94 2.19
CA ILE A 342 -20.73 17.36 3.11
C ILE A 342 -19.76 18.43 3.65
N ARG A 343 -19.32 19.36 2.80
CA ARG A 343 -18.41 20.45 3.22
C ARG A 343 -19.06 21.43 4.20
N SER A 344 -20.39 21.47 4.27
CA SER A 344 -21.13 22.37 5.16
C SER A 344 -21.34 21.80 6.57
N ILE A 345 -20.95 20.56 6.83
CA ILE A 345 -21.10 19.91 8.15
C ILE A 345 -19.76 19.95 8.86
N ASP A 346 -19.67 20.65 9.99
CA ASP A 346 -18.52 20.60 10.88
C ASP A 346 -18.34 19.18 11.41
N THR A 347 -17.20 18.57 11.09
CA THR A 347 -16.84 17.25 11.61
C THR A 347 -16.20 17.45 12.98
N PRO A 348 -16.71 16.84 14.06
CA PRO A 348 -16.10 17.01 15.38
C PRO A 348 -14.65 16.51 15.39
N LEU A 349 -13.80 17.29 16.07
CA LEU A 349 -12.37 17.00 16.25
C LEU A 349 -12.14 15.63 16.90
N SER A 350 -11.21 14.88 16.31
CA SER A 350 -10.77 13.56 16.78
C SER A 350 -10.13 13.69 18.16
N GLY A 351 -10.60 12.89 19.11
CA GLY A 351 -10.01 12.72 20.45
C GLY A 351 -9.92 11.24 20.78
N SER A 352 -9.02 10.89 21.70
CA SER A 352 -8.88 9.51 22.18
C SER A 352 -10.19 9.03 22.82
N LEU A 353 -10.73 7.92 22.32
CA LEU A 353 -12.03 7.40 22.77
C LEU A 353 -11.85 6.06 23.49
N LEU A 354 -12.14 6.07 24.79
CA LEU A 354 -12.20 4.88 25.66
C LEU A 354 -13.55 4.17 25.49
N LYS A 355 -13.53 2.84 25.41
CA LYS A 355 -14.70 1.99 25.14
C LYS A 355 -14.64 0.71 25.95
N LYS A 356 -15.82 0.08 26.14
CA LYS A 356 -16.00 -1.19 26.85
C LYS A 356 -15.47 -1.15 28.28
N PRO A 357 -16.09 -0.33 29.16
CA PRO A 357 -15.71 -0.28 30.57
C PRO A 357 -15.88 -1.66 31.21
N HIS A 358 -14.99 -2.01 32.13
CA HIS A 358 -15.06 -3.23 32.93
C HIS A 358 -14.38 -3.08 34.29
N PHE A 359 -14.39 -4.15 35.09
CA PHE A 359 -13.83 -4.19 36.47
C PHE A 359 -13.04 -5.49 36.75
N VAL A 360 -12.62 -6.19 35.70
CA VAL A 360 -12.05 -7.55 35.80
C VAL A 360 -10.65 -7.67 35.22
N GLY A 361 -10.02 -6.54 34.84
CA GLY A 361 -8.69 -6.55 34.29
C GLY A 361 -7.61 -6.49 35.38
N PRO A 362 -6.36 -6.87 35.07
CA PRO A 362 -5.26 -6.70 36.01
C PRO A 362 -4.98 -5.22 36.25
N VAL A 363 -4.67 -4.86 37.50
CA VAL A 363 -4.28 -3.51 37.93
C VAL A 363 -2.93 -3.58 38.66
N VAL A 364 -2.05 -2.61 38.42
CA VAL A 364 -0.75 -2.50 39.10
C VAL A 364 -0.90 -1.58 40.32
N SER A 365 -0.28 -1.96 41.44
CA SER A 365 -0.32 -1.18 42.69
C SER A 365 0.30 0.22 42.53
N GLY A 366 -0.31 1.23 43.15
CA GLY A 366 0.22 2.59 43.18
C GLY A 366 -0.36 3.55 42.14
N LEU A 367 -1.31 3.11 41.32
CA LEU A 367 -2.06 3.96 40.40
C LEU A 367 -3.43 4.36 40.98
N SER A 368 -3.78 5.64 40.84
CA SER A 368 -5.11 6.16 41.15
C SER A 368 -6.06 5.90 39.99
N VAL A 369 -6.59 4.67 39.91
CA VAL A 369 -7.45 4.21 38.80
C VAL A 369 -8.88 4.71 38.98
N HIS A 370 -9.43 5.37 37.96
CA HIS A 370 -10.82 5.81 37.88
C HIS A 370 -11.70 4.86 37.06
N GLY A 371 -11.12 4.15 36.11
CA GLY A 371 -11.86 3.18 35.28
C GLY A 371 -10.94 2.24 34.51
N GLU A 372 -11.46 1.07 34.14
CA GLU A 372 -10.77 0.11 33.28
C GLU A 372 -11.56 -0.09 31.98
N TYR A 373 -10.85 -0.31 30.88
CA TYR A 373 -11.41 -0.36 29.54
C TYR A 373 -10.80 -1.49 28.71
N GLY A 374 -11.65 -2.16 27.92
CA GLY A 374 -11.20 -3.19 26.99
C GLY A 374 -10.69 -2.63 25.65
N GLU A 375 -10.95 -1.36 25.35
CA GLU A 375 -10.65 -0.75 24.06
C GLU A 375 -10.38 0.76 24.15
N MET A 376 -9.36 1.22 23.42
CA MET A 376 -9.05 2.63 23.22
C MET A 376 -8.75 2.89 21.74
N THR A 377 -9.27 3.98 21.19
CA THR A 377 -8.94 4.43 19.83
C THR A 377 -8.23 5.78 19.89
N CYS A 378 -7.11 5.93 19.18
CA CYS A 378 -6.48 7.23 18.90
C CYS A 378 -6.23 7.38 17.40
N ASP A 379 -5.68 8.52 16.98
CA ASP A 379 -5.43 8.82 15.57
C ASP A 379 -4.47 7.84 14.88
N GLN A 380 -3.57 7.20 15.65
CA GLN A 380 -2.56 6.28 15.13
C GLN A 380 -3.06 4.83 15.03
N TRP A 381 -3.77 4.35 16.05
CA TRP A 381 -4.19 2.95 16.16
C TRP A 381 -5.32 2.72 17.15
N THR A 382 -5.93 1.54 17.05
CA THR A 382 -6.88 1.03 18.04
C THR A 382 -6.22 -0.04 18.92
N ILE A 383 -6.23 0.18 20.23
CA ILE A 383 -5.80 -0.80 21.24
C ILE A 383 -7.03 -1.58 21.67
N LYS A 384 -6.96 -2.92 21.65
CA LYS A 384 -7.94 -3.78 22.32
C LYS A 384 -7.19 -4.83 23.12
N VAL A 385 -7.67 -5.17 24.31
CA VAL A 385 -7.08 -6.24 25.13
C VAL A 385 -7.23 -7.64 24.49
N SER A 386 -8.15 -7.79 23.53
CA SER A 386 -8.35 -9.01 22.76
C SER A 386 -7.24 -9.28 21.75
N THR A 387 -7.00 -10.57 21.47
CA THR A 387 -6.05 -11.05 20.47
C THR A 387 -6.08 -10.26 19.15
N GLY A 388 -4.88 -10.04 18.60
CA GLY A 388 -4.65 -9.36 17.33
C GLY A 388 -4.58 -7.83 17.43
N ASN A 389 -4.91 -7.24 18.58
CA ASN A 389 -4.89 -5.77 18.77
C ASN A 389 -4.15 -5.34 20.03
N ASN A 390 -3.48 -6.29 20.69
CA ASN A 390 -2.93 -6.12 22.02
C ASN A 390 -1.40 -6.20 22.06
N VAL A 391 -0.68 -6.23 20.93
CA VAL A 391 0.80 -6.35 20.95
C VAL A 391 1.47 -5.09 20.43
N PHE A 392 2.35 -4.52 21.26
CA PHE A 392 3.02 -3.24 21.02
C PHE A 392 4.49 -3.28 21.45
N LEU A 393 5.29 -2.38 20.88
CA LEU A 393 6.63 -2.03 21.34
C LEU A 393 6.53 -0.96 22.43
N ILE A 394 7.11 -1.23 23.60
CA ILE A 394 7.23 -0.29 24.71
C ILE A 394 8.72 -0.25 25.10
N GLY A 395 9.36 0.91 24.94
CA GLY A 395 10.83 0.96 24.95
C GLY A 395 11.39 0.11 23.81
N ASP A 396 12.15 -0.93 24.17
CA ASP A 396 12.69 -1.95 23.24
C ASP A 396 12.02 -3.32 23.42
N GLU A 397 10.97 -3.39 24.25
CA GLU A 397 10.28 -4.61 24.61
C GLU A 397 8.99 -4.83 23.83
N THR A 398 8.81 -6.07 23.34
CA THR A 398 7.56 -6.49 22.72
C THR A 398 6.62 -6.93 23.83
N CYS A 399 5.49 -6.26 23.94
CA CYS A 399 4.59 -6.35 25.08
C CYS A 399 3.17 -6.74 24.64
N CYS A 400 2.55 -7.63 25.40
CA CYS A 400 1.13 -7.97 25.29
C CYS A 400 0.34 -7.15 26.31
N ILE A 401 -0.55 -6.29 25.85
CA ILE A 401 -1.47 -5.48 26.66
C ILE A 401 -2.58 -6.38 27.19
N ASN A 402 -2.81 -6.29 28.49
CA ASN A 402 -3.81 -7.04 29.24
C ASN A 402 -4.91 -6.15 29.83
N ASN A 403 -4.67 -4.85 30.01
CA ASN A 403 -5.67 -3.88 30.47
C ASN A 403 -5.38 -2.46 29.97
N ILE A 404 -6.41 -1.61 29.97
CA ILE A 404 -6.30 -0.16 29.73
C ILE A 404 -6.93 0.53 30.93
N LEU A 405 -6.19 1.44 31.57
CA LEU A 405 -6.59 2.12 32.80
C LEU A 405 -6.70 3.62 32.55
N GLU A 406 -7.79 4.22 33.00
CA GLU A 406 -7.92 5.67 33.11
C GLU A 406 -7.52 6.08 34.53
N CYS A 407 -6.50 6.91 34.64
CA CYS A 407 -5.96 7.44 35.89
C CYS A 407 -6.06 8.97 35.91
N SER A 408 -5.89 9.56 37.08
CA SER A 408 -5.96 11.02 37.26
C SER A 408 -5.00 11.82 36.37
N ASP A 409 -3.87 11.24 35.98
CA ASP A 409 -2.80 11.89 35.21
C ASP A 409 -2.65 11.33 33.77
N GLY A 410 -3.64 10.57 33.30
CA GLY A 410 -3.72 10.08 31.92
C GLY A 410 -4.15 8.62 31.78
N VAL A 411 -4.02 8.10 30.55
CA VAL A 411 -4.37 6.71 30.22
C VAL A 411 -3.12 5.84 30.23
N TYR A 412 -3.21 4.71 30.93
CA TYR A 412 -2.17 3.71 31.06
C TYR A 412 -2.57 2.40 30.40
N VAL A 413 -1.58 1.60 30.01
CA VAL A 413 -1.76 0.20 29.64
C VAL A 413 -1.08 -0.69 30.67
N VAL A 414 -1.73 -1.78 31.04
CA VAL A 414 -1.12 -2.87 31.81
C VAL A 414 -0.72 -3.96 30.84
N TYR A 415 0.50 -4.44 30.93
CA TYR A 415 1.06 -5.36 29.95
C TYR A 415 2.01 -6.39 30.58
N LYS A 416 2.28 -7.44 29.80
CA LYS A 416 3.33 -8.43 30.04
C LYS A 416 4.33 -8.41 28.88
N GLU A 417 5.59 -8.62 29.18
CA GLU A 417 6.67 -8.67 28.17
C GLU A 417 6.79 -10.09 27.60
N TYR A 418 7.13 -10.22 26.32
CA TYR A 418 7.52 -11.51 25.75
C TYR A 418 8.97 -11.84 26.13
N SER A 419 9.20 -13.00 26.75
CA SER A 419 10.47 -13.37 27.38
C SER A 419 11.55 -13.82 26.40
N GLU A 420 11.16 -14.42 25.27
CA GLU A 420 12.10 -14.94 24.26
C GLU A 420 11.85 -14.26 22.92
N LYS A 421 12.91 -13.68 22.35
CA LYS A 421 12.93 -13.13 21.00
C LYS A 421 14.04 -13.81 20.23
N SER A 422 13.70 -14.46 19.12
CA SER A 422 14.67 -15.00 18.18
C SER A 422 14.34 -14.53 16.76
N SER A 423 15.34 -14.55 15.88
CA SER A 423 15.10 -14.21 14.48
C SER A 423 14.14 -15.21 13.84
N PHE A 424 13.07 -14.72 13.22
CA PHE A 424 12.09 -15.54 12.50
C PHE A 424 12.67 -16.14 11.21
N PHE A 425 13.48 -15.39 10.47
CA PHE A 425 14.19 -15.89 9.28
C PHE A 425 15.60 -15.29 9.18
N THR A 426 16.47 -15.96 8.43
CA THR A 426 17.87 -15.54 8.17
C THR A 426 18.15 -15.28 6.69
N TYR A 427 17.25 -15.68 5.80
CA TYR A 427 17.33 -15.38 4.36
C TYR A 427 16.24 -14.38 3.97
N PRO A 428 16.56 -13.31 3.19
CA PRO A 428 17.89 -13.00 2.63
C PRO A 428 18.86 -12.35 3.65
N PHE A 429 18.37 -11.99 4.82
CA PHE A 429 19.13 -11.48 5.96
C PHE A 429 18.36 -11.77 7.25
N ASN A 430 18.95 -11.45 8.41
CA ASN A 430 18.33 -11.67 9.71
C ASN A 430 17.09 -10.78 9.92
N SER A 431 15.95 -11.38 10.25
CA SER A 431 14.67 -10.68 10.41
C SER A 431 14.67 -9.63 11.52
N ASN A 432 15.61 -9.68 12.47
CA ASN A 432 15.77 -8.69 13.53
C ASN A 432 16.03 -7.29 12.96
N SER A 433 16.67 -7.18 11.79
CA SER A 433 16.87 -5.91 11.08
C SER A 433 15.56 -5.26 10.62
N LEU A 434 14.46 -6.03 10.54
CA LEU A 434 13.11 -5.53 10.25
C LEU A 434 12.25 -5.39 11.51
N ASN A 435 12.83 -5.59 12.70
CA ASN A 435 12.10 -5.75 13.96
C ASN A 435 11.06 -6.88 13.90
N ILE A 436 11.34 -7.96 13.15
CA ILE A 436 10.47 -9.14 13.04
C ILE A 436 11.08 -10.28 13.86
N HIS A 437 10.30 -10.79 14.81
CA HIS A 437 10.79 -11.76 15.80
C HIS A 437 9.84 -12.94 15.92
N SER A 438 10.41 -14.12 16.16
CA SER A 438 9.67 -15.24 16.76
C SER A 438 9.59 -15.00 18.28
N ILE A 439 8.39 -15.12 18.83
CA ILE A 439 8.06 -14.92 20.25
C ILE A 439 7.24 -16.10 20.77
N THR A 440 7.42 -16.47 22.05
CA THR A 440 6.79 -17.66 22.65
C THR A 440 5.81 -17.27 23.77
N GLN A 441 6.30 -17.21 25.00
CA GLN A 441 5.50 -16.94 26.19
C GLN A 441 5.70 -15.51 26.68
N THR A 442 4.68 -14.99 27.36
CA THR A 442 4.78 -13.76 28.12
C THR A 442 5.30 -14.04 29.53
N SER A 443 5.98 -13.08 30.12
CA SER A 443 6.40 -13.14 31.50
C SER A 443 5.19 -13.14 32.45
N ASN A 444 5.39 -13.64 33.67
CA ASN A 444 4.35 -13.61 34.69
C ASN A 444 4.21 -12.24 35.35
N THR A 445 5.17 -11.34 35.14
CA THR A 445 5.22 -10.02 35.75
C THR A 445 4.36 -9.03 34.97
N LEU A 446 3.45 -8.36 35.67
CA LEU A 446 2.68 -7.25 35.14
C LEU A 446 3.47 -5.95 35.28
N LYS A 447 3.49 -5.16 34.22
CA LYS A 447 4.04 -3.80 34.18
C LYS A 447 2.97 -2.83 33.68
N CYS A 448 3.20 -1.54 33.88
CA CYS A 448 2.34 -0.49 33.35
C CYS A 448 3.17 0.62 32.72
N ALA A 449 2.64 1.25 31.68
CA ALA A 449 3.22 2.40 31.01
C ALA A 449 2.12 3.34 30.54
N LYS A 450 2.43 4.63 30.37
CA LYS A 450 1.49 5.56 29.74
C LYS A 450 1.26 5.17 28.28
N VAL A 451 0.06 5.40 27.77
CA VAL A 451 -0.26 5.18 26.35
C VAL A 451 0.71 5.93 25.41
N SER A 452 1.19 7.10 25.83
CA SER A 452 2.18 7.90 25.08
C SER A 452 3.53 7.21 24.89
N GLU A 453 3.82 6.14 25.64
CA GLU A 453 5.06 5.36 25.54
C GLU A 453 4.97 4.22 24.51
N LEU A 454 3.78 3.95 23.97
CA LEU A 454 3.59 2.96 22.91
C LEU A 454 4.23 3.47 21.61
N ARG A 455 5.19 2.71 21.07
CA ARG A 455 5.97 3.13 19.88
C ARG A 455 5.49 2.50 18.59
N GLN A 456 5.09 1.23 18.62
CA GLN A 456 4.79 0.48 17.40
C GLN A 456 3.84 -0.67 17.71
N LYS A 457 2.78 -0.80 16.91
CA LYS A 457 1.87 -1.95 16.98
C LYS A 457 2.42 -3.13 16.17
N PHE A 458 2.16 -4.35 16.62
CA PHE A 458 2.54 -5.58 15.89
C PHE A 458 1.31 -6.38 15.42
N VAL A 459 1.47 -7.04 14.28
CA VAL A 459 0.67 -8.20 13.87
C VAL A 459 1.38 -9.45 14.40
N VAL A 460 0.72 -10.22 15.26
CA VAL A 460 1.30 -11.43 15.86
C VAL A 460 0.59 -12.67 15.33
N LEU A 461 1.26 -13.46 14.50
CA LEU A 461 0.67 -14.60 13.77
C LEU A 461 1.16 -15.95 14.33
N PRO A 462 0.29 -16.97 14.42
CA PRO A 462 0.68 -18.30 14.91
C PRO A 462 1.56 -19.05 13.91
N HIS A 463 2.72 -19.54 14.36
CA HIS A 463 3.70 -20.27 13.55
C HIS A 463 4.32 -21.43 14.34
N ARG A 464 3.98 -22.68 13.98
CA ARG A 464 4.36 -23.89 14.73
C ARG A 464 3.95 -23.75 16.21
N ASP A 465 4.88 -23.92 17.14
CA ASP A 465 4.68 -23.82 18.59
C ASP A 465 4.96 -22.41 19.13
N SER A 466 5.18 -21.43 18.26
CA SER A 466 5.45 -20.03 18.61
C SER A 466 4.54 -19.06 17.84
N PHE A 467 4.81 -17.76 17.99
CA PHE A 467 4.21 -16.69 17.21
C PHE A 467 5.28 -15.88 16.50
N VAL A 468 4.92 -15.22 15.41
CA VAL A 468 5.77 -14.25 14.70
C VAL A 468 5.17 -12.88 14.87
N ALA A 469 5.92 -11.97 15.51
CA ALA A 469 5.58 -10.57 15.61
C ALA A 469 6.16 -9.79 14.43
N ILE A 470 5.28 -9.16 13.65
CA ILE A 470 5.63 -8.34 12.49
C ILE A 470 5.14 -6.91 12.74
N PRO A 471 6.02 -5.90 12.64
CA PRO A 471 5.63 -4.50 12.75
C PRO A 471 4.47 -4.13 11.83
N LEU A 472 3.46 -3.46 12.37
CA LEU A 472 2.39 -2.88 11.57
C LEU A 472 2.92 -1.62 10.89
N LEU A 473 3.05 -1.66 9.56
CA LEU A 473 3.65 -0.57 8.79
C LEU A 473 2.69 0.61 8.54
N HIS A 474 1.37 0.43 8.71
CA HIS A 474 0.34 1.38 8.24
C HIS A 474 -0.29 2.24 9.34
N THR A 475 0.46 2.56 10.39
CA THR A 475 -0.01 3.35 11.53
C THR A 475 0.80 4.62 11.78
N PHE A 476 1.56 5.08 10.77
CA PHE A 476 2.44 6.26 10.85
C PHE A 476 1.88 7.45 10.06
#